data_AF-A0A7X0J6I7-F1
#
_entry.id   AF-A0A7X0J6I7-F1
#
_cell.length_a   1.000
_cell.length_b   1.000
_cell.length_c   1.000
_cell.angle_alpha   90.00
_cell.angle_beta   90.00
_cell.angle_gamma   90.00
#
_symmetry.space_group_name_H-M   'P 1'
#
loop_
_entity.id
_entity.type
_entity.pdbx_description
1 polymer ?
#
loop_
_entity_poly.entity_id
_entity_poly.type
_entity_poly.pdbx_seq_one_letter_code
_entity_poly.pdbx_strand_id
1 'polypeptide(L)' 'MRQIADLLQKGILKSHLHKIYHFDELKEAHTEMEKERTKGKIVVTI' A
#
# COMPACT_ATOMS: atom_id res chain seq x y z
N MET A 1 -6.68 -7.88 -14.09
CA MET A 1 -6.80 -7.81 -12.61
C MET A 1 -7.02 -9.16 -11.92
N ARG A 2 -7.94 -10.03 -12.41
CA ARG A 2 -8.23 -11.34 -11.78
C ARG A 2 -6.99 -12.20 -11.50
N GLN A 3 -6.14 -12.39 -12.50
CA GLN A 3 -4.92 -13.21 -12.36
C GLN A 3 -3.98 -12.74 -11.25
N ILE A 4 -3.82 -11.42 -11.06
CA ILE A 4 -2.98 -10.86 -10.00
C ILE A 4 -3.64 -11.06 -8.63
N ALA A 5 -4.96 -10.87 -8.55
CA ALA A 5 -5.73 -11.13 -7.33
C ALA A 5 -5.64 -12.60 -6.91
N ASP A 6 -5.75 -13.53 -7.86
CA ASP A 6 -5.62 -14.97 -7.59
C ASP A 6 -4.23 -15.31 -7.03
N LEU A 7 -3.17 -14.67 -7.53
CA LEU A 7 -1.81 -14.86 -7.03
C LEU A 7 -1.58 -14.25 -5.64
N LEU A 8 -2.22 -13.11 -5.34
CA LEU A 8 -2.24 -12.51 -4.00
C LEU A 8 -2.99 -13.39 -3.00
N GLN A 9 -4.16 -13.91 -3.40
CA GLN A 9 -4.98 -14.79 -2.56
C GLN A 9 -4.28 -16.11 -2.25
N LYS A 10 -3.57 -16.68 -3.23
CA LYS A 10 -2.75 -17.89 -3.05
C LYS A 10 -1.47 -17.64 -2.23
N GLY A 11 -1.17 -16.39 -1.87
CA GLY A 11 0.04 -16.01 -1.11
C GLY A 11 1.35 -16.12 -1.90
N ILE A 12 1.28 -16.40 -3.21
CA ILE A 12 2.43 -16.46 -4.13
C ILE A 12 3.01 -15.05 -4.32
N LEU A 13 2.12 -14.07 -4.51
CA LEU A 13 2.47 -12.66 -4.51
C LEU A 13 2.23 -12.08 -3.11
N LYS A 14 3.26 -11.48 -2.51
CA LYS A 14 3.13 -10.78 -1.21
C LYS A 14 2.99 -9.29 -1.42
N SER A 15 2.02 -8.67 -0.74
CA SER A 15 1.91 -7.21 -0.70
C SER A 15 2.79 -6.69 0.43
N HIS A 16 3.97 -6.17 0.10
CA HIS A 16 4.85 -5.51 1.08
C HIS A 16 4.26 -4.13 1.41
N LEU A 17 3.64 -4.01 2.58
CA LEU A 17 3.06 -2.77 3.07
C LEU A 17 4.14 -1.95 3.78
N HIS A 18 4.24 -0.66 3.43
CA HIS A 18 5.14 0.27 4.09
C HIS A 18 4.49 0.85 5.35
N LYS A 19 3.31 1.44 5.19
CA LYS A 19 2.52 2.04 6.27
C LYS A 19 1.05 2.13 5.86
N ILE A 20 0.17 2.10 6.85
CA ILE A 20 -1.27 2.30 6.71
C ILE A 20 -1.60 3.67 7.30
N TYR A 21 -2.40 4.44 6.59
CA TYR A 21 -2.92 5.74 7.01
C TYR A 21 -4.44 5.71 7.05
N HIS A 22 -5.05 6.45 7.95
CA HIS A 22 -6.49 6.70 7.88
C HIS A 22 -6.80 7.80 6.85
N PHE A 23 -8.07 7.89 6.45
CA PHE A 23 -8.52 8.85 5.42
C PHE A 23 -8.29 10.31 5.83
N ASP A 24 -8.32 10.61 7.12
CA ASP A 24 -7.97 11.91 7.70
C ASP A 24 -6.46 12.24 7.58
N GLU A 25 -5.61 11.23 7.46
CA GLU A 25 -4.15 11.36 7.30
C GLU A 25 -3.69 11.29 5.83
N LEU A 26 -4.58 11.60 4.88
CA LEU A 26 -4.29 11.52 3.44
C LEU A 26 -3.08 12.39 3.04
N LYS A 27 -2.95 13.57 3.64
CA LYS A 27 -1.87 14.52 3.36
C LYS A 27 -0.52 13.93 3.75
N GLU A 28 -0.45 13.30 4.91
CA GLU A 28 0.72 12.62 5.45
C GLU A 28 1.10 11.42 4.59
N ALA A 29 0.10 10.65 4.12
CA ALA A 29 0.31 9.55 3.18
C ALA A 29 0.98 10.01 1.88
N HIS A 30 0.51 11.10 1.28
CA HIS A 30 1.11 11.69 0.08
C HIS A 30 2.52 12.22 0.34
N THR A 31 2.71 12.94 1.45
CA THR A 31 4.02 13.48 1.84
C THR A 31 5.06 12.36 1.97
N GLU A 32 4.69 11.20 2.52
CA GLU A 32 5.58 10.05 2.65
C GLU A 32 5.84 9.33 1.33
N MET A 33 4.86 9.30 0.42
CA MET A 33 5.05 8.79 -0.93
C MET A 33 6.11 9.61 -1.68
N GLU A 34 6.09 10.93 -1.55
CA GLU A 34 7.01 11.86 -2.22
C GLU A 34 8.43 11.85 -1.67
N LYS A 35 8.64 11.38 -0.43
CA LYS A 35 9.97 11.34 0.20
C LYS A 35 10.95 10.33 -0.43
N GLU A 36 10.53 9.55 -1.43
CA GLU A 36 11.30 8.49 -2.12
C GLU A 36 11.94 7.41 -1.19
N ARG A 37 11.65 7.46 0.11
CA ARG A 37 12.12 6.51 1.14
C ARG A 37 11.10 5.39 1.42
N THR A 38 9.91 5.50 0.83
CA THR A 38 8.83 4.53 0.97
C THR A 38 9.21 3.21 0.30
N LYS A 39 9.44 2.17 1.11
CA LYS A 39 9.67 0.79 0.65
C LYS A 39 8.39 -0.02 0.81
N GLY A 40 7.72 -0.27 -0.31
CA GLY A 40 6.45 -1.00 -0.33
C GLY A 40 5.26 -0.11 -0.66
N LYS A 41 4.06 -0.55 -0.30
CA LYS A 41 2.81 0.13 -0.61
C LYS A 41 2.31 0.96 0.57
N ILE A 42 1.81 2.15 0.28
CA ILE A 42 1.03 2.94 1.23
C ILE A 42 -0.45 2.58 1.01
N VAL A 43 -1.16 2.26 2.10
CA VAL A 43 -2.59 1.93 2.07
C VAL A 43 -3.34 2.97 2.88
N VAL A 44 -4.42 3.49 2.32
CA VAL A 44 -5.35 4.40 3.01
C VAL A 44 -6.62 3.63 3.35
N THR A 45 -7.01 3.62 4.62
CA THR A 45 -8.26 3.01 5.11
C THR A 45 -9.34 4.06 5.31
N ILE A 46 -10.59 3.66 5.07
CA ILE A 46 -11.80 4.47 5.28
C ILE A 46 -12.44 4.06 6.60
#